data_AF-A0A7C3IKR2-F1
#
_entry.id   AF-A0A7C3IKR2-F1
#
_cell.length_a   1.000
_cell.length_b   1.000
_cell.length_c   1.000
_cell.angle_alpha   90.00
_cell.angle_beta   90.00
_cell.angle_gamma   90.00
#
_symmetry.space_group_name_H-M   'P 1'
#
loop_
_entity.id
_entity.type
_entity.pdbx_description
1 polymer ?
#
loop_
_entity_poly.entity_id
_entity_poly.type
_entity_poly.pdbx_seq_one_letter_code
_entity_poly.pdbx_strand_id
1 'polypeptide(L)'
;MYFARLSNHIEEDLERGWSSLNFGQDGFKGTVEDLEAVINECIENDEPFFISYLELWPHELERMWKNDQIRELYKNYWVVVDSDHLGLAGIRLNATTLEGAIKEAQTREDYFGEGDWFSPSAAKLVWSNEDRSLHILEL
;
A
#
# COMPACT_ATOMS: atom_id res chain seq x y z
N MET A 1 -3.36 21.13 4.72
CA MET A 1 -3.54 20.54 3.37
C MET A 1 -4.34 19.26 3.55
N TYR A 2 -5.14 18.83 2.58
CA TYR A 2 -5.93 17.60 2.73
C TYR A 2 -5.56 16.54 1.70
N PHE A 3 -5.54 15.30 2.15
CA PHE A 3 -5.39 14.09 1.33
C PHE A 3 -6.58 13.17 1.54
N ALA A 4 -7.02 12.48 0.49
CA ALA A 4 -7.99 11.40 0.56
C ALA A 4 -7.33 10.06 0.24
N ARG A 5 -7.68 9.01 0.99
CA ARG A 5 -7.18 7.65 0.78
C ARG A 5 -8.33 6.64 0.90
N LEU A 6 -8.37 5.68 -0.02
CA LEU A 6 -9.19 4.48 0.14
C LEU A 6 -8.37 3.41 0.84
N SER A 7 -8.81 2.93 2.00
CA SER A 7 -8.16 1.83 2.73
C SER A 7 -9.13 1.20 3.72
N ASN A 8 -9.11 -0.13 3.86
CA ASN A 8 -9.81 -0.82 4.96
C ASN A 8 -8.97 -0.87 6.25
N HIS A 9 -7.75 -0.33 6.21
CA HIS A 9 -6.72 -0.49 7.23
C HIS A 9 -5.98 0.84 7.45
N ILE A 10 -6.72 1.95 7.54
CA ILE A 10 -6.11 3.28 7.56
C ILE A 10 -5.20 3.50 8.78
N GLU A 11 -5.56 2.95 9.94
CA GLU A 11 -4.76 3.09 11.15
C GLU A 11 -3.45 2.30 11.03
N GLU A 12 -3.53 1.05 10.56
CA GLU A 12 -2.36 0.22 10.30
C GLU A 12 -1.47 0.84 9.20
N ASP A 13 -2.07 1.44 8.17
CA ASP A 13 -1.34 2.16 7.13
C ASP A 13 -0.56 3.34 7.69
N LEU A 14 -1.18 4.15 8.55
CA LEU A 14 -0.55 5.31 9.18
C LEU A 14 0.58 4.90 10.12
N GLU A 15 0.41 3.81 10.88
CA GLU A 15 1.45 3.26 11.76
C GLU A 15 2.63 2.69 10.95
N ARG A 16 2.33 1.88 9.94
CA ARG A 16 3.31 1.17 9.10
C ARG A 16 4.12 2.14 8.22
N GLY A 17 3.46 3.15 7.68
CA GLY A 17 4.09 4.34 7.13
C GLY A 17 4.74 4.23 5.74
N TRP A 18 4.44 3.18 4.97
CA TRP A 18 4.86 3.03 3.56
C TRP A 18 3.67 2.61 2.69
N SER A 19 3.76 2.61 1.35
CA SER A 19 2.75 1.97 0.51
C SER A 19 3.35 0.79 -0.23
N SER A 20 2.53 -0.22 -0.46
CA SER A 20 2.86 -1.29 -1.39
C SER A 20 2.82 -0.76 -2.82
N LEU A 21 3.62 -1.39 -3.68
CA LEU A 21 3.81 -0.99 -5.08
C LEU A 21 2.49 -0.99 -5.87
N ASN A 22 1.53 -1.83 -5.47
CA ASN A 22 0.22 -1.93 -6.11
C ASN A 22 -0.94 -1.72 -5.13
N PHE A 23 -0.75 -0.90 -4.11
CA PHE A 23 -1.82 -0.49 -3.18
C PHE A 23 -2.48 -1.65 -2.44
N GLY A 24 -1.76 -2.75 -2.29
CA GLY A 24 -2.16 -3.91 -1.49
C GLY A 24 -3.00 -4.89 -2.27
N GLN A 25 -3.01 -4.79 -3.58
CA GLN A 25 -3.65 -5.77 -4.45
C GLN A 25 -2.69 -6.94 -4.72
N ASP A 26 -3.19 -8.06 -5.26
CA ASP A 26 -2.37 -9.16 -5.80
C ASP A 26 -1.19 -9.64 -4.92
N GLY A 27 -1.37 -9.59 -3.60
CA GLY A 27 -0.36 -10.07 -2.65
C GLY A 27 -0.46 -11.57 -2.43
N PHE A 28 0.56 -12.11 -1.77
CA PHE A 28 0.58 -13.50 -1.32
C PHE A 28 -0.16 -13.65 0.02
N LYS A 29 -1.04 -14.65 0.13
CA LYS A 29 -1.76 -14.98 1.37
C LYS A 29 -1.18 -16.25 1.99
N GLY A 30 -0.55 -16.12 3.16
CA GLY A 30 0.09 -17.23 3.86
C GLY A 30 0.95 -16.73 5.02
N THR A 31 1.44 -17.66 5.84
CA THR A 31 2.44 -17.32 6.86
C THR A 31 3.77 -16.97 6.21
N VAL A 32 4.72 -16.50 7.01
CA VAL A 32 6.10 -16.28 6.51
C VAL A 32 6.72 -17.58 6.03
N GLU A 33 6.45 -18.70 6.71
CA GLU A 33 6.95 -20.02 6.32
C GLU A 33 6.35 -20.48 4.99
N ASP A 34 5.06 -20.22 4.74
CA ASP A 34 4.42 -20.51 3.45
C ASP A 34 5.09 -19.69 2.33
N LEU A 35 5.35 -18.40 2.57
CA LEU A 35 6.00 -17.54 1.59
C LEU A 35 7.44 -17.99 1.32
N GLU A 36 8.22 -18.30 2.37
CA GLU A 36 9.59 -18.79 2.24
C GLU A 36 9.65 -20.11 1.47
N ALA A 37 8.71 -21.02 1.70
CA ALA A 37 8.61 -22.27 0.96
C ALA A 37 8.40 -22.03 -0.54
N VAL A 38 7.47 -21.15 -0.92
CA VAL A 38 7.21 -20.79 -2.32
C VAL A 38 8.42 -20.11 -2.96
N ILE A 39 9.07 -19.18 -2.24
CA ILE A 39 10.29 -18.51 -2.73
C ILE A 39 11.38 -19.54 -3.03
N ASN A 40 11.64 -20.47 -2.10
CA ASN A 40 12.65 -21.50 -2.29
C ASN A 40 12.30 -22.43 -3.44
N GLU A 41 11.03 -22.84 -3.58
CA GLU A 41 10.57 -23.68 -4.69
C GLU A 41 10.78 -22.99 -6.05
N CYS A 42 10.41 -21.72 -6.19
CA CYS A 42 10.64 -20.94 -7.40
C CYS A 42 12.14 -20.83 -7.74
N ILE A 43 12.99 -20.62 -6.73
CA ILE A 43 14.45 -20.54 -6.92
C ILE A 43 15.03 -21.90 -7.34
N GLU A 44 14.62 -22.99 -6.70
CA GLU A 44 15.11 -24.34 -7.01
C GLU A 44 14.69 -24.82 -8.40
N ASN A 45 13.49 -24.45 -8.85
CA ASN A 45 12.93 -24.88 -10.12
C ASN A 45 13.18 -23.90 -11.29
N ASP A 46 13.81 -22.76 -11.04
CA ASP A 46 14.00 -21.67 -12.01
C ASP A 46 12.67 -21.15 -12.60
N GLU A 47 11.66 -20.97 -11.72
CA GLU A 47 10.31 -20.54 -12.09
C GLU A 47 9.98 -19.15 -11.53
N PRO A 48 9.15 -18.35 -12.22
CA PRO A 48 8.74 -17.03 -11.74
C PRO A 48 7.71 -17.11 -10.61
N PHE A 49 7.76 -16.14 -9.70
CA PHE A 49 6.73 -15.91 -8.69
C PHE A 49 5.95 -14.63 -8.98
N PHE A 50 4.63 -14.73 -9.03
CA PHE A 50 3.74 -13.59 -9.26
C PHE A 50 3.29 -12.99 -7.92
N ILE A 51 3.70 -11.75 -7.65
CA ILE A 51 3.32 -11.00 -6.45
C ILE A 51 3.28 -9.50 -6.75
N SER A 52 2.26 -8.82 -6.24
CA SER A 52 2.03 -7.39 -6.42
C SER A 52 2.00 -6.95 -7.90
N TYR A 53 1.37 -7.74 -8.77
CA TYR A 53 1.38 -7.57 -10.24
C TYR A 53 2.77 -7.63 -10.90
N LEU A 54 3.78 -8.14 -10.20
CA LEU A 54 5.11 -8.37 -10.73
C LEU A 54 5.36 -9.85 -10.94
N GLU A 55 5.95 -10.18 -12.09
CA GLU A 55 6.54 -11.49 -12.35
C GLU A 55 8.00 -11.43 -11.92
N LEU A 56 8.33 -12.01 -10.77
CA LEU A 56 9.69 -11.99 -10.22
C LEU A 56 10.42 -13.30 -10.54
N TRP A 57 11.51 -13.21 -11.29
CA TRP A 57 12.38 -14.35 -11.55
C TRP A 57 13.28 -14.64 -10.35
N PRO A 58 13.86 -15.86 -10.21
CA PRO A 58 14.62 -16.28 -9.03
C PRO A 58 15.65 -15.27 -8.51
N HIS A 59 16.44 -14.67 -9.40
CA HIS A 59 17.46 -13.69 -9.02
C HIS A 59 16.86 -12.36 -8.48
N GLU A 60 15.69 -11.96 -8.97
CA GLU A 60 14.96 -10.79 -8.49
C GLU A 60 14.27 -11.08 -7.17
N LEU A 61 13.62 -12.24 -7.08
CA LEU A 61 12.93 -12.72 -5.90
C LEU A 61 13.90 -12.84 -4.71
N GLU A 62 15.05 -13.49 -4.91
CA GLU A 62 16.09 -13.62 -3.90
C GLU A 62 16.62 -12.25 -3.46
N ARG A 63 16.88 -11.35 -4.42
CA ARG A 63 17.35 -9.99 -4.12
C ARG A 63 16.31 -9.20 -3.33
N MET A 64 15.05 -9.25 -3.72
CA MET A 64 13.98 -8.48 -3.08
C MET A 64 13.64 -9.00 -1.70
N TRP A 65 13.61 -10.33 -1.52
CA TRP A 65 13.42 -10.96 -0.22
C TRP A 65 14.53 -10.58 0.76
N LYS A 66 15.80 -10.68 0.36
CA LYS A 66 16.96 -10.35 1.21
C LYS A 66 17.09 -8.87 1.56
N ASN A 67 16.46 -7.98 0.80
CA ASN A 67 16.51 -6.53 1.00
C ASN A 67 15.22 -5.97 1.60
N ASP A 68 14.38 -6.81 2.22
CA ASP A 68 13.11 -6.41 2.83
C ASP A 68 12.17 -5.65 1.86
N GLN A 69 12.22 -5.97 0.56
CA GLN A 69 11.33 -5.39 -0.45
C GLN A 69 10.03 -6.18 -0.61
N ILE A 70 9.94 -7.38 -0.03
CA ILE A 70 8.69 -8.14 0.12
C ILE A 70 8.38 -8.15 1.61
N ARG A 71 7.25 -7.58 2.01
CA ARG A 71 6.89 -7.38 3.42
C ARG A 71 5.43 -7.69 3.67
N GLU A 72 5.15 -8.07 4.91
CA GLU A 72 3.78 -8.23 5.40
C GLU A 72 3.11 -6.85 5.44
N LEU A 73 2.04 -6.70 4.65
CA LEU A 73 1.21 -5.51 4.62
C LEU A 73 0.16 -5.55 5.73
N TYR A 74 -0.53 -6.69 5.81
CA TYR A 74 -1.50 -7.05 6.84
C TYR A 74 -1.22 -8.49 7.26
N LYS A 75 -1.77 -8.92 8.39
CA LYS A 75 -1.53 -10.27 8.92
C LYS A 75 -1.72 -11.35 7.85
N ASN A 76 -0.68 -12.14 7.61
CA ASN A 76 -0.56 -13.19 6.61
C ASN A 76 -0.82 -12.73 5.16
N TYR A 77 -0.51 -11.46 4.86
CA TYR A 77 -0.66 -10.89 3.53
C TYR A 77 0.58 -10.09 3.13
N TRP A 78 1.27 -10.58 2.11
CA TRP A 78 2.59 -10.11 1.71
C TRP A 78 2.55 -9.44 0.35
N VAL A 79 3.32 -8.37 0.21
CA VAL A 79 3.35 -7.54 -0.99
C VAL A 79 4.76 -7.01 -1.24
N VAL A 80 4.99 -6.54 -2.45
CA VAL A 80 6.17 -5.75 -2.78
C VAL A 80 6.00 -4.32 -2.28
N VAL A 81 7.01 -3.81 -1.59
CA VAL A 81 7.12 -2.43 -1.12
C VAL A 81 7.44 -1.52 -2.30
N ASP A 82 6.79 -0.35 -2.38
CA ASP A 82 7.28 0.71 -3.24
C ASP A 82 8.53 1.33 -2.60
N SER A 83 9.72 0.93 -3.07
CA SER A 83 10.99 1.47 -2.58
C SER A 83 11.40 2.78 -3.24
N ASP A 84 10.71 3.19 -4.31
CA ASP A 84 11.03 4.42 -5.04
C ASP A 84 10.42 5.65 -4.35
N HIS A 85 9.37 5.44 -3.54
CA HIS A 85 8.66 6.48 -2.83
C HIS A 85 8.63 6.25 -1.32
N LEU A 86 8.87 7.32 -0.55
CA LEU A 86 8.75 7.29 0.89
C LEU A 86 7.35 7.75 1.32
N GLY A 87 6.71 6.98 2.20
CA GLY A 87 5.45 7.36 2.84
C GLY A 87 4.21 6.69 2.24
N LEU A 88 3.07 7.34 2.42
CA LEU A 88 1.77 6.85 1.96
C LEU A 88 1.35 7.57 0.68
N ALA A 89 0.78 6.80 -0.25
CA ALA A 89 0.10 7.34 -1.42
C ALA A 89 -1.32 7.81 -1.03
N GLY A 90 -1.74 8.93 -1.59
CA GLY A 90 -3.11 9.42 -1.46
C GLY A 90 -3.41 10.52 -2.47
N ILE A 91 -4.69 10.82 -2.61
CA ILE A 91 -5.15 11.87 -3.50
C ILE A 91 -5.06 13.21 -2.79
N ARG A 92 -4.21 14.13 -3.27
CA ARG A 92 -4.23 15.52 -2.81
C ARG A 92 -5.54 16.18 -3.22
N LEU A 93 -6.19 16.82 -2.25
CA LEU A 93 -7.42 17.58 -2.45
C LEU A 93 -7.12 19.08 -2.57
N ASN A 94 -7.89 19.78 -3.40
CA ASN A 94 -7.74 21.23 -3.61
C ASN A 94 -8.45 22.05 -2.54
N ALA A 95 -9.37 21.45 -1.78
CA ALA A 95 -10.09 22.10 -0.71
C ALA A 95 -9.18 22.69 0.38
N THR A 96 -9.59 23.84 0.91
CA THR A 96 -8.89 24.54 2.01
C THR A 96 -9.58 24.40 3.36
N THR A 97 -10.74 23.75 3.41
CA THR A 97 -11.50 23.44 4.63
C THR A 97 -11.90 21.98 4.66
N LEU A 98 -12.14 21.43 5.85
CA LEU A 98 -12.55 20.05 6.03
C LEU A 98 -13.87 19.73 5.30
N GLU A 99 -14.88 20.60 5.38
CA GLU A 99 -16.15 20.39 4.67
C GLU A 99 -15.96 20.37 3.15
N GLY A 100 -15.08 21.24 2.63
CA GLY A 100 -14.71 21.23 1.22
C GLY A 100 -14.01 19.94 0.82
N ALA A 101 -13.08 19.46 1.66
CA ALA A 101 -12.34 18.24 1.43
C ALA A 101 -13.26 17.01 1.40
N ILE A 102 -14.21 16.93 2.33
CA ILE A 102 -15.23 15.87 2.38
C ILE A 102 -16.04 15.88 1.08
N LYS A 103 -16.53 17.05 0.66
CA LYS A 103 -17.33 17.16 -0.57
C LYS A 103 -16.53 16.77 -1.81
N GLU A 104 -15.30 17.27 -1.94
CA GLU A 104 -14.41 16.96 -3.05
C GLU A 104 -14.15 15.45 -3.12
N ALA A 105 -13.67 14.86 -2.02
CA ALA A 105 -13.33 13.44 -1.93
C ALA A 105 -14.49 12.52 -2.29
N GLN A 106 -15.71 12.85 -1.87
CA GLN A 106 -16.91 12.05 -2.16
C GLN A 106 -17.29 12.02 -3.64
N THR A 107 -16.92 13.05 -4.41
CA THR A 107 -17.22 13.17 -5.84
C THR A 107 -16.13 12.60 -6.75
N ARG A 108 -14.98 12.21 -6.18
CA ARG A 108 -13.88 11.61 -6.93
C ARG A 108 -14.11 10.13 -7.16
N GLU A 109 -13.65 9.68 -8.33
CA GLU A 109 -13.72 8.28 -8.78
C GLU A 109 -12.33 7.71 -9.08
N ASP A 110 -11.29 8.53 -8.98
CA ASP A 110 -9.93 8.24 -9.42
C ASP A 110 -9.02 7.66 -8.32
N TYR A 111 -9.61 6.94 -7.37
CA TYR A 111 -8.89 6.22 -6.32
C TYR A 111 -8.28 4.90 -6.83
N PHE A 112 -7.49 4.98 -7.89
CA PHE A 112 -6.80 3.83 -8.49
C PHE A 112 -5.40 3.60 -7.90
N GLY A 113 -5.13 4.24 -6.75
CA GLY A 113 -3.85 4.22 -6.06
C GLY A 113 -2.84 5.23 -6.57
N GLU A 114 -3.01 5.75 -7.78
CA GLU A 114 -2.27 6.92 -8.25
C GLU A 114 -2.52 8.13 -7.34
N GLY A 115 -1.49 8.93 -7.07
CA GLY A 115 -1.63 10.08 -6.19
C GLY A 115 -0.32 10.74 -5.81
N ASP A 116 -0.45 11.72 -4.91
CA ASP A 116 0.68 12.36 -4.27
C ASP A 116 1.12 11.55 -3.06
N TRP A 117 2.41 11.67 -2.73
CA TRP A 117 3.01 11.01 -1.58
C TRP A 117 3.06 11.94 -0.38
N PHE A 118 2.84 11.39 0.80
CA PHE A 118 2.88 12.14 2.03
C PHE A 118 3.51 11.37 3.20
N SER A 119 4.09 12.11 4.14
CA SER A 119 4.64 11.51 5.36
C SER A 119 3.50 11.19 6.34
N PRO A 120 3.38 9.93 6.79
CA PRO A 120 2.34 9.54 7.75
C PRO A 120 2.54 10.23 9.11
N SER A 121 3.78 10.52 9.50
CA SER A 121 4.10 11.21 10.76
C SER A 121 3.55 12.64 10.86
N ALA A 122 3.26 13.27 9.73
CA ALA A 122 2.67 14.60 9.65
C ALA A 122 1.15 14.55 9.42
N ALA A 123 0.59 13.37 9.16
CA ALA A 123 -0.80 13.20 8.81
C ALA A 123 -1.67 13.00 10.05
N LYS A 124 -2.81 13.69 10.07
CA LYS A 124 -3.86 13.51 11.07
C LYS A 124 -5.13 13.03 10.40
N LEU A 125 -5.67 11.89 10.81
CA LEU A 125 -6.99 11.46 10.39
C LEU A 125 -8.05 12.40 10.96
N VAL A 126 -8.74 13.12 10.08
CA VAL A 126 -9.72 14.15 10.45
C VAL A 126 -11.16 13.76 10.10
N TRP A 127 -11.33 12.80 9.19
CA TRP A 127 -12.64 12.26 8.83
C TRP A 127 -12.52 10.88 8.17
N SER A 128 -13.51 10.01 8.41
CA SER A 128 -13.65 8.69 7.79
C SER A 128 -15.09 8.45 7.37
N ASN A 129 -15.26 7.75 6.25
CA ASN A 129 -16.50 7.08 5.86
C ASN A 129 -16.21 5.60 5.66
N GLU A 130 -16.56 4.81 6.67
CA GLU A 130 -16.33 3.36 6.73
C GLU A 130 -17.06 2.60 5.62
N ASP A 131 -18.26 3.04 5.22
CA ASP A 131 -19.05 2.36 4.18
C ASP A 131 -18.35 2.41 2.81
N ARG A 132 -17.50 3.41 2.60
CA ARG A 132 -16.70 3.58 1.37
C ARG A 132 -15.21 3.34 1.60
N SER A 133 -14.79 3.01 2.82
CA SER A 133 -13.38 2.91 3.21
C SER A 133 -12.59 4.17 2.84
N LEU A 134 -13.24 5.34 2.92
CA LEU A 134 -12.70 6.62 2.46
C LEU A 134 -12.29 7.48 3.63
N HIS A 135 -11.03 7.89 3.65
CA HIS A 135 -10.41 8.60 4.76
C HIS A 135 -9.83 9.93 4.29
N ILE A 136 -9.96 10.96 5.12
CA ILE A 136 -9.37 12.28 4.89
C ILE A 136 -8.35 12.58 5.97
N LEU A 137 -7.15 12.93 5.49
CA LEU A 137 -5.98 13.24 6.28
C LEU A 137 -5.67 14.73 6.14
N GLU A 138 -5.40 15.39 7.26
CA GLU A 138 -4.87 16.75 7.32
C GLU A 138 -3.35 16.70 7.51
N LEU A 139 -2.64 17.47 6.70
CA LEU A 139 -1.19 17.68 6.74
C LEU A 139 -0.84 19.17 6.91
#